data_AF-A0A7V3W1Z7-F1
#
_entry.id   AF-A0A7V3W1Z7-F1
#
_cell.length_a   1.000
_cell.length_b   1.000
_cell.length_c   1.000
_cell.angle_alpha   90.00
_cell.angle_beta   90.00
_cell.angle_gamma   90.00
#
_symmetry.space_group_name_H-M   'P 1'
#
loop_
_entity.id
_entity.type
_entity.pdbx_description
1 polymer ?
#
loop_
_entity_poly.entity_id
_entity_poly.type
_entity_poly.pdbx_seq_one_letter_code
_entity_poly.pdbx_strand_id
1 'polypeptide(L)'
;MKNWKRPRRGGWMKYVLFDVDHTLVDVKGAGARALSWALKEIFGNGEVVGELDLAGKTDLQIVKEALSKMGVESSHGIVEKICEEYTSRLKLEMETHGGEVLPGVRELLKLLHETSGIYLGLLTGNLEEGARLKLEPFGLNGFFRVGAFGGDHEDRDQLLPIAIERLEGLEGIRPGYDECIVVGDTPRDVRCAKVHGALAIGVATGRFSMDTLAKAGTDLVLPDLRQTGMILEWIKEIPRTGPLRELG
;
A
#
# COMPACT_ATOMS: atom_id res chain seq x y z
N MET A 1 -10.82 16.18 13.96
CA MET A 1 -9.57 15.92 13.21
C MET A 1 -9.42 17.02 12.17
N LYS A 2 -8.23 17.62 12.01
CA LYS A 2 -8.03 18.80 11.16
C LYS A 2 -7.95 18.38 9.68
N ASN A 3 -8.67 19.10 8.82
CA ASN A 3 -8.67 18.91 7.37
C ASN A 3 -7.24 19.07 6.79
N TRP A 4 -6.96 18.42 5.66
CA TRP A 4 -5.75 18.66 4.87
C TRP A 4 -5.61 20.16 4.62
N LYS A 5 -4.44 20.74 4.89
CA LYS A 5 -4.21 22.15 4.54
C LYS A 5 -4.07 22.24 3.02
N ARG A 6 -5.15 22.65 2.35
CA ARG A 6 -5.16 22.85 0.90
C ARG A 6 -4.01 23.80 0.50
N PRO A 7 -3.20 23.45 -0.51
CA PRO A 7 -2.23 24.39 -1.06
C PRO A 7 -2.96 25.62 -1.60
N ARG A 8 -2.27 26.78 -1.61
CA ARG A 8 -2.78 27.98 -2.30
C ARG A 8 -2.87 27.70 -3.81
N ARG A 9 -3.76 28.40 -4.53
CA ARG A 9 -3.87 28.33 -6.00
C ARG A 9 -2.49 28.40 -6.67
N GLY A 10 -2.20 27.44 -7.55
CA GLY A 10 -0.89 27.29 -8.20
C GLY A 10 0.21 26.67 -7.31
N GLY A 11 -0.18 26.04 -6.19
CA GLY A 11 0.74 25.47 -5.21
C GLY A 11 1.24 24.08 -5.56
N TRP A 12 2.46 23.79 -5.12
CA TRP A 12 3.12 22.49 -5.20
C TRP A 12 2.36 21.43 -4.40
N MET A 13 2.16 20.27 -5.00
CA MET A 13 1.53 19.11 -4.37
C MET A 13 2.37 17.86 -4.61
N LYS A 14 2.34 16.92 -3.65
CA LYS A 14 2.81 15.55 -3.82
C LYS A 14 1.80 14.59 -3.22
N TYR A 15 1.61 13.44 -3.86
CA TYR A 15 0.76 12.38 -3.34
C TYR A 15 1.65 11.18 -2.98
N VAL A 16 1.86 10.97 -1.68
CA VAL A 16 2.72 9.91 -1.16
C VAL A 16 1.84 8.74 -0.74
N LEU A 17 2.03 7.63 -1.43
CA LEU A 17 1.23 6.42 -1.36
C LEU A 17 2.04 5.32 -0.71
N PHE A 18 1.59 4.82 0.43
CA PHE A 18 2.32 3.81 1.18
C PHE A 18 1.71 2.42 0.97
N ASP A 19 2.55 1.43 0.71
CA ASP A 19 2.21 0.04 1.00
C ASP A 19 2.15 -0.19 2.53
N VAL A 20 1.62 -1.33 2.96
CA VAL A 20 1.34 -1.63 4.37
C VAL A 20 2.35 -2.62 4.94
N ASP A 21 2.36 -3.85 4.41
CA ASP A 21 3.14 -4.95 4.99
C ASP A 21 4.62 -4.72 4.73
N HIS A 22 5.42 -4.84 5.78
CA HIS A 22 6.86 -4.59 5.74
C HIS A 22 7.28 -3.18 5.27
N THR A 23 6.33 -2.27 5.06
CA THR A 23 6.57 -0.85 4.74
C THR A 23 6.18 0.05 5.91
N LEU A 24 4.94 -0.07 6.38
CA LEU A 24 4.43 0.66 7.55
C LEU A 24 4.49 -0.19 8.83
N VAL A 25 4.15 -1.47 8.70
CA VAL A 25 4.00 -2.38 9.83
C VAL A 25 4.53 -3.76 9.50
N ASP A 26 5.03 -4.47 10.50
CA ASP A 26 5.27 -5.91 10.42
C ASP A 26 4.25 -6.62 11.31
N VAL A 27 3.26 -7.26 10.67
CA VAL A 27 2.19 -8.03 11.32
C VAL A 27 2.53 -9.51 11.48
N LYS A 28 3.82 -9.86 11.41
CA LYS A 28 4.38 -11.18 11.73
C LYS A 28 3.68 -12.31 10.98
N GLY A 29 3.29 -12.09 9.72
CA GLY A 29 2.63 -13.09 8.87
C GLY A 29 1.14 -13.30 9.12
N ALA A 30 0.45 -12.38 9.81
CA ALA A 30 -1.00 -12.49 10.08
C ALA A 30 -1.84 -12.70 8.82
N GLY A 31 -1.53 -11.99 7.72
CA GLY A 31 -2.24 -12.15 6.45
C GLY A 31 -2.13 -13.56 5.86
N ALA A 32 -0.92 -14.13 5.82
CA ALA A 32 -0.70 -15.49 5.31
C ALA A 32 -1.41 -16.55 6.17
N ARG A 33 -1.38 -16.40 7.50
CA ARG A 33 -2.13 -17.30 8.41
C ARG A 33 -3.63 -17.19 8.21
N ALA A 34 -4.16 -15.98 8.09
CA ALA A 34 -5.57 -15.74 7.88
C ALA A 34 -6.07 -16.35 6.56
N LEU A 35 -5.32 -16.17 5.47
CA LEU A 35 -5.67 -16.76 4.19
C LEU A 35 -5.58 -18.29 4.21
N SER A 36 -4.53 -18.85 4.82
CA SER A 36 -4.37 -20.30 4.99
C SER A 36 -5.55 -20.89 5.76
N TRP A 37 -5.99 -20.22 6.83
CA TRP A 37 -7.18 -20.62 7.58
C TRP A 37 -8.46 -20.55 6.73
N ALA A 38 -8.70 -19.45 5.99
CA ALA A 38 -9.89 -19.29 5.16
C ALA A 38 -9.99 -20.37 4.08
N LEU A 39 -8.88 -20.68 3.40
CA LEU A 39 -8.83 -21.74 2.40
C LEU A 39 -9.03 -23.13 3.01
N LYS A 40 -8.48 -23.37 4.22
CA LYS A 40 -8.73 -24.60 4.97
C LYS A 40 -10.21 -24.75 5.34
N GLU A 41 -10.86 -23.68 5.79
CA GLU A 41 -12.27 -23.73 6.18
C GLU A 41 -13.18 -24.00 4.97
N ILE A 42 -12.91 -23.37 3.83
CA ILE A 42 -13.77 -23.46 2.64
C ILE A 42 -13.52 -24.75 1.86
N PHE A 43 -12.26 -25.20 1.76
CA PHE A 43 -11.86 -26.28 0.85
C PHE A 43 -11.13 -27.45 1.53
N GLY A 44 -10.89 -27.38 2.84
CA GLY A 44 -10.11 -28.38 3.56
C GLY A 44 -8.60 -28.32 3.33
N ASN A 45 -8.10 -27.37 2.52
CA ASN A 45 -6.67 -27.23 2.21
C ASN A 45 -6.19 -25.77 2.35
N GLY A 46 -5.49 -25.49 3.45
CA GLY A 46 -4.82 -24.20 3.68
C GLY A 46 -3.31 -24.21 3.40
N GLU A 47 -2.72 -25.38 3.14
CA GLU A 47 -1.27 -25.53 3.03
C GLU A 47 -0.74 -24.91 1.73
N VAL A 48 -1.60 -24.80 0.71
CA VAL A 48 -1.30 -24.20 -0.60
C VAL A 48 -0.68 -22.80 -0.50
N VAL A 49 -1.01 -22.03 0.54
CA VAL A 49 -0.47 -20.67 0.77
C VAL A 49 1.05 -20.69 0.97
N GLY A 50 1.59 -21.75 1.58
CA GLY A 50 3.03 -21.90 1.78
C GLY A 50 3.82 -22.12 0.48
N GLU A 51 3.14 -22.45 -0.61
CA GLU A 51 3.73 -22.64 -1.93
C GLU A 51 3.67 -21.39 -2.83
N LEU A 52 3.00 -20.33 -2.36
CA LEU A 52 2.79 -19.10 -3.13
C LEU A 52 3.86 -18.06 -2.81
N ASP A 53 4.34 -17.37 -3.84
CA ASP A 53 5.08 -16.12 -3.65
C ASP A 53 4.08 -14.98 -3.43
N LEU A 54 3.88 -14.59 -2.17
CA LEU A 54 2.92 -13.56 -1.78
C LEU A 54 3.45 -12.13 -1.98
N ALA A 55 4.78 -11.97 -2.04
CA ALA A 55 5.42 -10.68 -1.86
C ALA A 55 5.00 -9.66 -2.92
N GLY A 56 4.39 -8.56 -2.46
CA GLY A 56 3.94 -7.44 -3.28
C GLY A 56 2.75 -7.71 -4.19
N LYS A 57 2.12 -8.90 -4.13
CA LYS A 57 0.91 -9.20 -4.92
C LYS A 57 -0.33 -8.63 -4.26
N THR A 58 -1.41 -8.53 -5.03
CA THR A 58 -2.73 -8.19 -4.48
C THR A 58 -3.38 -9.41 -3.86
N ASP A 59 -4.23 -9.20 -2.86
CA ASP A 59 -5.01 -10.26 -2.22
C ASP A 59 -5.88 -10.98 -3.27
N LEU A 60 -6.48 -10.25 -4.22
CA LEU A 60 -7.22 -10.86 -5.33
C LEU A 60 -6.34 -11.77 -6.21
N GLN A 61 -5.13 -11.33 -6.56
CA GLN A 61 -4.19 -12.14 -7.31
C GLN A 61 -3.81 -13.40 -6.54
N ILE A 62 -3.48 -13.26 -5.25
CA ILE A 62 -3.08 -14.38 -4.39
C ILE A 62 -4.22 -15.40 -4.26
N VAL A 63 -5.46 -14.95 -4.03
CA VAL A 63 -6.64 -15.83 -3.94
C VAL A 63 -6.83 -16.60 -5.25
N LYS A 64 -6.73 -15.93 -6.40
CA LYS A 64 -6.87 -16.59 -7.71
C LYS A 64 -5.75 -17.62 -7.98
N GLU A 65 -4.51 -17.31 -7.60
CA GLU A 65 -3.39 -18.25 -7.71
C GLU A 65 -3.56 -19.46 -6.79
N ALA A 66 -4.06 -19.26 -5.56
CA ALA A 66 -4.38 -20.35 -4.64
C ALA A 66 -5.46 -21.28 -5.21
N LEU A 67 -6.56 -20.71 -5.71
CA LEU A 67 -7.65 -21.47 -6.35
C LEU A 67 -7.14 -22.27 -7.56
N SER A 68 -6.32 -21.64 -8.42
CA SER A 68 -5.72 -22.30 -9.56
C SER A 68 -4.84 -23.49 -9.15
N LYS A 69 -3.99 -23.33 -8.13
CA LYS A 69 -3.17 -24.44 -7.59
C LYS A 69 -4.01 -25.60 -7.04
N MET A 70 -5.18 -25.29 -6.48
CA MET A 70 -6.11 -26.30 -5.95
C MET A 70 -6.98 -26.95 -7.04
N GLY A 71 -6.86 -26.52 -8.30
CA GLY A 71 -7.72 -26.99 -9.40
C GLY A 71 -9.17 -26.50 -9.28
N VAL A 72 -9.40 -25.41 -8.54
CA VAL A 72 -10.73 -24.80 -8.35
C VAL A 72 -10.88 -23.64 -9.33
N GLU A 73 -11.97 -23.65 -10.10
CA GLU A 73 -12.30 -22.54 -10.99
C GLU A 73 -12.67 -21.29 -10.19
N SER A 74 -12.02 -20.17 -10.47
CA SER A 74 -12.32 -18.90 -9.80
C SER A 74 -13.65 -18.35 -10.29
N SER A 75 -14.59 -18.15 -9.37
CA SER A 75 -15.83 -17.39 -9.62
C SER A 75 -15.94 -16.23 -8.63
N HIS A 76 -16.72 -15.21 -8.97
CA HIS A 76 -16.89 -14.02 -8.12
C HIS A 76 -17.35 -14.38 -6.70
N GLY A 77 -18.37 -15.24 -6.56
CA GLY A 77 -18.88 -15.64 -5.26
C GLY A 77 -17.91 -16.49 -4.42
N ILE A 78 -17.04 -17.27 -5.06
CA ILE A 78 -15.98 -18.00 -4.34
C ILE A 78 -14.92 -17.02 -3.80
N VAL A 79 -14.48 -16.08 -4.63
CA VAL A 79 -13.49 -15.08 -4.24
C VAL A 79 -14.02 -14.21 -3.10
N GLU A 80 -15.25 -13.73 -3.21
CA GLU A 80 -15.92 -12.94 -2.16
C GLU A 80 -15.97 -13.70 -0.83
N LYS A 81 -16.42 -14.96 -0.85
CA LYS A 81 -16.46 -15.80 0.35
C LYS A 81 -15.06 -15.99 0.99
N ILE A 82 -14.02 -16.20 0.19
CA ILE A 82 -12.65 -16.32 0.70
C ILE A 82 -12.20 -15.00 1.34
N CYS A 83 -12.48 -13.86 0.69
CA CYS A 83 -12.14 -12.55 1.22
C CYS A 83 -12.82 -12.26 2.55
N GLU A 84 -14.11 -12.60 2.71
CA GLU A 84 -14.86 -12.44 3.96
C GLU A 84 -14.29 -13.30 5.10
N GLU A 85 -14.04 -14.58 4.84
CA GLU A 85 -13.42 -15.48 5.84
C GLU A 85 -12.00 -15.04 6.19
N TYR A 86 -11.25 -14.56 5.20
CA TYR A 86 -9.91 -14.00 5.38
C TYR A 86 -9.92 -12.77 6.28
N THR A 87 -10.78 -11.75 6.03
CA THR A 87 -10.77 -10.52 6.84
C THR A 87 -11.29 -10.77 8.27
N SER A 88 -12.31 -11.61 8.41
CA SER A 88 -12.80 -12.09 9.70
C SER A 88 -11.69 -12.75 10.52
N ARG A 89 -10.93 -13.66 9.88
CA ARG A 89 -9.82 -14.34 10.54
C ARG A 89 -8.64 -13.41 10.82
N LEU A 90 -8.32 -12.50 9.90
CA LEU A 90 -7.22 -11.54 10.05
C LEU A 90 -7.39 -10.69 11.30
N LYS A 91 -8.62 -10.27 11.62
CA LYS A 91 -8.91 -9.56 12.86
C LYS A 91 -8.45 -10.36 14.10
N LEU A 92 -8.80 -11.64 14.17
CA LEU A 92 -8.39 -12.52 15.27
C LEU A 92 -6.87 -12.73 15.31
N GLU A 93 -6.24 -12.88 14.14
CA GLU A 93 -4.78 -13.03 14.05
C GLU A 93 -4.05 -11.78 14.56
N MET A 94 -4.57 -10.59 14.25
CA MET A 94 -4.05 -9.31 14.76
C MET A 94 -4.23 -9.17 16.27
N GLU A 95 -5.38 -9.55 16.81
CA GLU A 95 -5.65 -9.54 18.26
C GLU A 95 -4.75 -10.52 19.02
N THR A 96 -4.45 -11.68 18.41
CA THR A 96 -3.69 -12.76 19.06
C THR A 96 -2.18 -12.53 19.00
N HIS A 97 -1.65 -12.14 17.84
CA HIS A 97 -0.21 -12.09 17.59
C HIS A 97 0.34 -10.65 17.54
N GLY A 98 -0.53 -9.65 17.36
CA GLY A 98 -0.14 -8.25 17.23
C GLY A 98 0.77 -8.00 16.04
N GLY A 99 1.68 -7.06 16.22
CA GLY A 99 2.68 -6.64 15.24
C GLY A 99 3.43 -5.43 15.76
N GLU A 100 4.20 -4.80 14.89
CA GLU A 100 4.92 -3.59 15.24
C GLU A 100 4.90 -2.55 14.11
N VAL A 101 5.00 -1.29 14.49
CA VAL A 101 5.24 -0.20 13.55
C VAL A 101 6.72 -0.18 13.19
N LEU A 102 7.01 -0.13 11.89
CA LEU A 102 8.39 -0.14 11.42
C LEU A 102 9.13 1.17 11.72
N PRO A 103 10.47 1.13 11.76
CA PRO A 103 11.23 2.29 12.21
C PRO A 103 11.04 3.54 11.35
N GLY A 104 10.76 4.67 12.02
CA GLY A 104 10.60 5.99 11.39
C GLY A 104 9.21 6.26 10.79
N VAL A 105 8.31 5.26 10.75
CA VAL A 105 6.97 5.41 10.16
C VAL A 105 6.14 6.48 10.86
N ARG A 106 6.09 6.46 12.21
CA ARG A 106 5.26 7.43 12.95
C ARG A 106 5.75 8.86 12.76
N GLU A 107 7.07 9.03 12.85
CA GLU A 107 7.74 10.31 12.71
C GLU A 107 7.58 10.85 11.28
N LEU A 108 7.75 10.00 10.27
CA LEU A 108 7.59 10.38 8.87
C LEU A 108 6.14 10.75 8.56
N LEU A 109 5.18 9.89 8.88
CA LEU A 109 3.76 10.15 8.58
C LEU A 109 3.28 11.44 9.24
N LYS A 110 3.68 11.70 10.50
CA LYS A 110 3.39 12.97 11.16
C LYS A 110 4.00 14.15 10.42
N LEU A 111 5.28 14.07 10.08
CA LEU A 111 6.00 15.13 9.38
C LEU A 111 5.38 15.45 8.01
N LEU A 112 5.07 14.42 7.22
CA LEU A 112 4.44 14.57 5.91
C LEU A 112 3.02 15.14 6.05
N HIS A 113 2.23 14.63 6.99
CA HIS A 113 0.86 15.11 7.25
C HIS A 113 0.80 16.59 7.68
N GLU A 114 1.79 17.05 8.46
CA GLU A 114 1.88 18.44 8.89
C GLU A 114 2.40 19.38 7.78
N THR A 115 2.99 18.82 6.71
CA THR A 115 3.53 19.57 5.59
C THR A 115 2.46 19.88 4.55
N SER A 116 2.17 21.17 4.36
CA SER A 116 1.23 21.64 3.34
C SER A 116 1.63 21.15 1.94
N GLY A 117 0.67 20.58 1.21
CA GLY A 117 0.84 20.08 -0.16
C GLY A 117 1.14 18.58 -0.29
N ILE A 118 1.44 17.84 0.78
CA ILE A 118 1.85 16.42 0.66
C ILE A 118 0.74 15.45 1.04
N TYR A 119 -0.20 15.14 0.17
CA TYR A 119 -1.30 14.21 0.46
C TYR A 119 -0.78 12.80 0.77
N LEU A 120 -1.39 12.13 1.76
CA LEU A 120 -1.06 10.75 2.13
C LEU A 120 -2.20 9.81 1.73
N GLY A 121 -1.83 8.67 1.14
CA GLY A 121 -2.76 7.60 0.84
C GLY A 121 -2.12 6.23 0.98
N LEU A 122 -2.95 5.19 0.88
CA LEU A 122 -2.47 3.81 0.78
C LEU A 122 -2.44 3.40 -0.70
N LEU A 123 -1.40 2.66 -1.09
CA LEU A 123 -1.40 1.87 -2.31
C LEU A 123 -0.87 0.51 -1.92
N THR A 124 -1.77 -0.44 -1.72
CA THR A 124 -1.41 -1.73 -1.15
C THR A 124 -2.10 -2.89 -1.84
N GLY A 125 -1.43 -4.04 -1.83
CA GLY A 125 -2.01 -5.30 -2.29
C GLY A 125 -3.07 -5.86 -1.35
N ASN A 126 -3.19 -5.33 -0.13
CA ASN A 126 -4.23 -5.77 0.81
C ASN A 126 -5.62 -5.36 0.34
N LEU A 127 -6.65 -6.15 0.65
CA LEU A 127 -8.03 -5.67 0.72
C LEU A 127 -8.10 -4.45 1.65
N GLU A 128 -9.02 -3.50 1.39
CA GLU A 128 -9.12 -2.29 2.22
C GLU A 128 -9.34 -2.66 3.69
N GLU A 129 -10.34 -3.49 3.99
CA GLU A 129 -10.60 -3.93 5.36
C GLU A 129 -9.36 -4.57 6.01
N GLY A 130 -8.64 -5.41 5.26
CA GLY A 130 -7.41 -6.04 5.75
C GLY A 130 -6.31 -5.03 6.08
N ALA A 131 -6.09 -4.03 5.21
CA ALA A 131 -5.17 -2.94 5.48
C ALA A 131 -5.56 -2.15 6.73
N ARG A 132 -6.87 -1.82 6.89
CA ARG A 132 -7.36 -1.09 8.06
C ARG A 132 -7.17 -1.88 9.35
N LEU A 133 -7.48 -3.18 9.34
CA LEU A 133 -7.29 -4.08 10.48
C LEU A 133 -5.82 -4.14 10.93
N LYS A 134 -4.88 -4.15 9.98
CA LYS A 134 -3.44 -4.15 10.27
C LYS A 134 -2.96 -2.82 10.87
N LEU A 135 -3.54 -1.70 10.46
CA LEU A 135 -3.12 -0.35 10.89
C LEU A 135 -3.80 0.11 12.20
N GLU A 136 -4.98 -0.44 12.53
CA GLU A 136 -5.81 0.00 13.66
C GLU A 136 -5.11 -0.10 15.02
N PRO A 137 -4.46 -1.22 15.40
CA PRO A 137 -3.80 -1.35 16.71
C PRO A 137 -2.70 -0.31 16.94
N PHE A 138 -2.19 0.28 15.85
CA PHE A 138 -1.12 1.25 15.87
C PHE A 138 -1.62 2.69 15.73
N GLY A 139 -2.92 2.91 15.56
CA GLY A 139 -3.50 4.25 15.37
C GLY A 139 -3.04 4.94 14.09
N LEU A 140 -2.69 4.19 13.04
CA LEU A 140 -2.17 4.74 11.79
C LEU A 140 -3.28 5.07 10.76
N ASN A 141 -4.48 4.51 10.91
CA ASN A 141 -5.59 4.74 9.99
C ASN A 141 -5.92 6.23 9.78
N GLY A 142 -5.74 7.06 10.82
CA GLY A 142 -6.02 8.49 10.76
C GLY A 142 -5.17 9.29 9.75
N PHE A 143 -4.03 8.74 9.29
CA PHE A 143 -3.20 9.39 8.27
C PHE A 143 -3.72 9.17 6.85
N PHE A 144 -4.49 8.11 6.62
CA PHE A 144 -4.83 7.64 5.27
C PHE A 144 -6.33 7.71 5.02
N ARG A 145 -6.79 8.82 4.45
CA ARG A 145 -8.22 9.02 4.13
C ARG A 145 -8.65 8.38 2.82
N VAL A 146 -7.69 8.08 1.95
CA VAL A 146 -7.90 7.59 0.59
C VAL A 146 -6.76 6.65 0.20
N GLY A 147 -6.99 5.82 -0.82
CA GLY A 147 -5.99 4.92 -1.36
C GLY A 147 -6.56 3.99 -2.42
N ALA A 148 -5.72 3.07 -2.88
CA ALA A 148 -6.09 1.92 -3.68
C ALA A 148 -5.59 0.63 -3.02
N PHE A 149 -6.37 -0.42 -3.19
CA PHE A 149 -6.31 -1.65 -2.43
C PHE A 149 -6.35 -2.84 -3.39
N GLY A 150 -5.81 -3.98 -2.99
CA GLY A 150 -5.79 -5.17 -3.83
C GLY A 150 -7.16 -5.81 -4.07
N GLY A 151 -8.22 -5.29 -3.45
CA GLY A 151 -9.61 -5.59 -3.81
C GLY A 151 -10.12 -4.80 -5.02
N ASP A 152 -9.43 -3.71 -5.40
CA ASP A 152 -9.84 -2.86 -6.52
C ASP A 152 -9.43 -3.45 -7.87
N HIS A 153 -8.30 -4.14 -7.91
CA HIS A 153 -7.79 -4.79 -9.13
C HIS A 153 -6.82 -5.92 -8.79
N GLU A 154 -6.78 -6.98 -9.62
CA GLU A 154 -5.86 -8.10 -9.44
C GLU A 154 -4.40 -7.74 -9.78
N ASP A 155 -4.18 -6.98 -10.85
CA ASP A 155 -2.87 -6.44 -11.21
C ASP A 155 -2.59 -5.17 -10.41
N ARG A 156 -1.53 -5.22 -9.58
CA ARG A 156 -1.08 -4.11 -8.73
C ARG A 156 -0.79 -2.85 -9.55
N ASP A 157 -0.33 -2.98 -10.79
CA ASP A 157 -0.02 -1.81 -11.62
C ASP A 157 -1.25 -0.92 -11.84
N GLN A 158 -2.46 -1.46 -11.75
CA GLN A 158 -3.68 -0.68 -11.96
C GLN A 158 -4.10 0.14 -10.72
N LEU A 159 -3.44 -0.05 -9.57
CA LEU A 159 -3.85 0.62 -8.31
C LEU A 159 -3.53 2.12 -8.30
N LEU A 160 -2.43 2.57 -8.91
CA LEU A 160 -2.07 3.99 -8.89
C LEU A 160 -3.12 4.89 -9.57
N PRO A 161 -3.60 4.60 -10.80
CA PRO A 161 -4.71 5.34 -11.40
C PRO A 161 -5.96 5.44 -10.52
N ILE A 162 -6.32 4.34 -9.83
CA ILE A 162 -7.47 4.28 -8.92
C ILE A 162 -7.26 5.19 -7.71
N ALA A 163 -6.05 5.19 -7.13
CA ALA A 163 -5.73 6.05 -6.00
C ALA A 163 -5.81 7.54 -6.36
N ILE A 164 -5.41 7.90 -7.58
CA ILE A 164 -5.50 9.27 -8.12
C ILE A 164 -6.97 9.68 -8.31
N GLU A 165 -7.79 8.83 -8.92
CA GLU A 165 -9.22 9.10 -9.12
C GLU A 165 -9.95 9.30 -7.79
N ARG A 166 -9.66 8.48 -6.78
CA ARG A 166 -10.27 8.63 -5.45
C ARG A 166 -9.82 9.89 -4.74
N LEU A 167 -8.55 10.31 -4.90
CA LEU A 167 -8.09 11.58 -4.34
C LEU A 167 -8.79 12.76 -5.03
N GLU A 168 -8.97 12.70 -6.34
CA GLU A 168 -9.74 13.69 -7.09
C GLU A 168 -11.19 13.76 -6.62
N GLY A 169 -11.87 12.62 -6.46
CA GLY A 169 -13.23 12.59 -5.93
C GLY A 169 -13.35 13.14 -4.50
N LEU A 170 -12.36 12.88 -3.65
CA LEU A 170 -12.38 13.31 -2.24
C LEU A 170 -12.01 14.79 -2.05
N GLU A 171 -11.01 15.28 -2.77
CA GLU A 171 -10.42 16.61 -2.54
C GLU A 171 -10.62 17.59 -3.72
N GLY A 172 -11.12 17.12 -4.87
CA GLY A 172 -11.20 17.91 -6.10
C GLY A 172 -9.84 18.19 -6.72
N ILE A 173 -8.83 17.35 -6.41
CA ILE A 173 -7.44 17.53 -6.82
C ILE A 173 -6.94 16.27 -7.50
N ARG A 174 -6.48 16.40 -8.74
CA ARG A 174 -5.92 15.29 -9.52
C ARG A 174 -4.41 15.49 -9.73
N PRO A 175 -3.54 14.78 -8.98
CA PRO A 175 -2.11 14.82 -9.23
C PRO A 175 -1.74 14.20 -10.58
N GLY A 176 -0.68 14.71 -11.20
CA GLY A 176 0.04 14.01 -12.25
C GLY A 176 0.77 12.78 -11.71
N TYR A 177 1.14 11.83 -12.58
CA TYR A 177 1.90 10.64 -12.14
C TYR A 177 3.27 11.02 -11.56
N ASP A 178 3.92 12.04 -12.11
CA ASP A 178 5.17 12.64 -11.65
C ASP A 178 5.05 13.45 -10.33
N GLU A 179 3.82 13.65 -9.85
CA GLU A 179 3.52 14.16 -8.52
C GLU A 179 3.23 13.04 -7.51
N CYS A 180 3.13 11.79 -7.99
CA CYS A 180 2.89 10.61 -7.16
C CYS A 180 4.20 9.93 -6.77
N ILE A 181 4.25 9.46 -5.53
CA ILE A 181 5.40 8.76 -4.95
C ILE A 181 4.85 7.50 -4.28
N VAL A 182 5.22 6.31 -4.78
CA VAL A 182 4.89 5.04 -4.15
C VAL A 182 6.02 4.63 -3.21
N VAL A 183 5.68 4.29 -1.98
CA VAL A 183 6.61 3.84 -0.94
C VAL A 183 6.32 2.38 -0.64
N GLY A 184 7.30 1.50 -0.81
CA GLY A 184 7.12 0.06 -0.58
C GLY A 184 8.42 -0.72 -0.42
N ASP A 185 8.32 -1.98 -0.02
CA ASP A 185 9.46 -2.86 0.26
C ASP A 185 9.73 -3.88 -0.85
N THR A 186 8.92 -3.93 -1.90
CA THR A 186 9.04 -4.93 -2.97
C THR A 186 9.33 -4.32 -4.35
N PRO A 187 9.96 -5.10 -5.27
CA PRO A 187 10.05 -4.70 -6.67
C PRO A 187 8.69 -4.45 -7.35
N ARG A 188 7.59 -5.02 -6.82
CA ARG A 188 6.24 -4.79 -7.35
C ARG A 188 5.71 -3.41 -6.98
N ASP A 189 6.08 -2.88 -5.81
CA ASP A 189 5.80 -1.48 -5.44
C ASP A 189 6.49 -0.52 -6.40
N VAL A 190 7.77 -0.76 -6.64
CA VAL A 190 8.58 0.03 -7.56
C VAL A 190 7.98 -0.03 -8.95
N ARG A 191 7.67 -1.23 -9.46
CA ARG A 191 7.05 -1.40 -10.77
C ARG A 191 5.71 -0.67 -10.88
N CYS A 192 4.85 -0.78 -9.87
CA CYS A 192 3.55 -0.10 -9.84
C CYS A 192 3.68 1.41 -10.04
N ALA A 193 4.71 2.05 -9.47
CA ALA A 193 5.00 3.46 -9.77
C ALA A 193 5.51 3.66 -11.21
N LYS A 194 6.53 2.88 -11.58
CA LYS A 194 7.34 3.15 -12.78
C LYS A 194 6.59 2.96 -14.09
N VAL A 195 5.66 2.03 -14.15
CA VAL A 195 4.83 1.80 -15.35
C VAL A 195 4.00 3.02 -15.73
N HIS A 196 3.73 3.93 -14.78
CA HIS A 196 3.00 5.20 -15.02
C HIS A 196 3.92 6.43 -15.05
N GLY A 197 5.23 6.26 -14.85
CA GLY A 197 6.17 7.38 -14.73
C GLY A 197 6.15 8.08 -13.37
N ALA A 198 5.54 7.46 -12.34
CA ALA A 198 5.61 7.95 -10.98
C ALA A 198 6.95 7.61 -10.31
N LEU A 199 7.22 8.29 -9.19
CA LEU A 199 8.43 8.07 -8.42
C LEU A 199 8.24 6.95 -7.39
N ALA A 200 9.33 6.32 -6.99
CA ALA A 200 9.35 5.23 -6.03
C ALA A 200 10.39 5.47 -4.93
N ILE A 201 9.96 5.28 -3.68
CA ILE A 201 10.84 5.11 -2.52
C ILE A 201 10.80 3.64 -2.12
N GLY A 202 11.96 2.99 -2.12
CA GLY A 202 12.12 1.59 -1.75
C GLY A 202 12.73 1.46 -0.36
N VAL A 203 12.11 0.67 0.51
CA VAL A 203 12.62 0.41 1.87
C VAL A 203 13.01 -1.05 2.04
N ALA A 204 14.23 -1.33 2.52
CA ALA A 204 14.73 -2.69 2.72
C ALA A 204 14.32 -3.29 4.08
N THR A 205 13.08 -3.03 4.51
CA THR A 205 12.47 -3.52 5.76
C THR A 205 11.78 -4.87 5.59
N GLY A 206 11.51 -5.30 4.37
CA GLY A 206 11.03 -6.64 4.04
C GLY A 206 12.14 -7.60 3.59
N ARG A 207 11.81 -8.56 2.73
CA ARG A 207 12.74 -9.61 2.28
C ARG A 207 13.71 -9.17 1.18
N PHE A 208 13.48 -8.02 0.55
CA PHE A 208 14.28 -7.56 -0.58
C PHE A 208 15.39 -6.60 -0.12
N SER A 209 16.60 -6.84 -0.63
CA SER A 209 17.74 -5.99 -0.32
C SER A 209 17.64 -4.63 -1.03
N MET A 210 18.37 -3.63 -0.52
CA MET A 210 18.50 -2.34 -1.19
C MET A 210 19.01 -2.47 -2.64
N ASP A 211 19.95 -3.38 -2.91
CA ASP A 211 20.45 -3.63 -4.27
C ASP A 211 19.33 -4.17 -5.19
N THR A 212 18.49 -5.08 -4.68
CA THR A 212 17.34 -5.59 -5.43
C THR A 212 16.35 -4.49 -5.76
N LEU A 213 16.05 -3.61 -4.80
CA LEU A 213 15.16 -2.47 -5.00
C LEU A 213 15.76 -1.44 -5.97
N ALA A 214 17.05 -1.13 -5.84
CA ALA A 214 17.75 -0.25 -6.77
C ALA A 214 17.68 -0.77 -8.21
N LYS A 215 17.92 -2.08 -8.42
CA LYS A 215 17.80 -2.74 -9.72
C LYS A 215 16.38 -2.75 -10.29
N ALA A 216 15.36 -2.66 -9.43
CA ALA A 216 13.97 -2.51 -9.87
C ALA A 216 13.65 -1.09 -10.37
N GLY A 217 14.57 -0.12 -10.22
CA GLY A 217 14.44 1.24 -10.74
C GLY A 217 13.99 2.28 -9.72
N THR A 218 14.05 1.98 -8.42
CA THR A 218 13.69 2.91 -7.34
C THR A 218 14.47 4.23 -7.41
N ASP A 219 13.81 5.37 -7.18
CA ASP A 219 14.45 6.69 -7.20
C ASP A 219 15.19 7.03 -5.90
N LEU A 220 14.67 6.55 -4.77
CA LEU A 220 15.30 6.66 -3.45
C LEU A 220 15.22 5.33 -2.72
N VAL A 221 16.37 4.72 -2.41
CA VAL A 221 16.44 3.44 -1.69
C VAL A 221 16.99 3.68 -0.29
N LEU A 222 16.30 3.13 0.71
CA LEU A 222 16.64 3.31 2.12
C LEU A 222 16.58 1.97 2.88
N PRO A 223 17.33 1.83 3.99
CA PRO A 223 17.18 0.67 4.87
C PRO A 223 15.83 0.66 5.61
N ASP A 224 15.31 1.84 5.96
CA ASP A 224 14.04 2.07 6.65
C ASP A 224 13.64 3.56 6.52
N LEU A 225 12.60 3.99 7.25
CA LEU A 225 12.06 5.35 7.17
C LEU A 225 12.59 6.31 8.24
N ARG A 226 13.66 5.98 8.99
CA ARG A 226 14.20 6.84 10.07
C ARG A 226 14.76 8.18 9.59
N GLN A 227 15.20 8.26 8.34
CA GLN A 227 15.77 9.49 7.76
C GLN A 227 14.70 10.49 7.32
N THR A 228 13.77 10.83 8.22
CA THR A 228 12.53 11.56 7.91
C THR A 228 12.77 12.94 7.30
N GLY A 229 13.74 13.69 7.81
CA GLY A 229 14.11 15.01 7.28
C GLY A 229 14.67 14.92 5.86
N MET A 230 15.55 13.96 5.61
CA MET A 230 16.12 13.73 4.27
C MET A 230 15.04 13.28 3.27
N ILE A 231 14.12 12.40 3.70
CA ILE A 231 12.97 12.01 2.86
C ILE A 231 12.12 13.22 2.50
N LEU A 232 11.78 14.07 3.47
CA LEU A 232 10.98 15.26 3.21
C LEU A 232 11.68 16.23 2.25
N GLU A 233 12.97 16.48 2.43
CA GLU A 233 13.73 17.36 1.53
C GLU A 233 13.82 16.77 0.12
N TRP A 234 14.07 15.47 -0.02
CA TRP A 234 14.02 14.79 -1.32
C TRP A 234 12.66 14.96 -2.01
N ILE A 235 11.55 14.81 -1.26
CA ILE A 235 10.20 15.04 -1.80
C ILE A 235 10.03 16.49 -2.30
N LYS A 236 10.57 17.47 -1.58
CA LYS A 236 10.50 18.91 -1.94
C LYS A 236 11.35 19.28 -3.14
N GLU A 237 12.43 18.57 -3.39
CA GLU A 237 13.34 18.82 -4.52
C GLU A 237 12.78 18.31 -5.86
N ILE A 238 11.80 17.39 -5.83
CA ILE A 238 11.14 16.92 -7.05
C ILE A 238 10.48 18.11 -7.76
N PRO A 239 10.81 18.37 -9.05
CA PRO A 239 10.30 19.51 -9.79
C PRO A 239 8.77 19.65 -9.73
N ARG A 240 8.32 20.91 -9.75
CA ARG A 240 6.91 21.26 -9.94
C ARG A 240 6.56 21.08 -11.40
N THR A 241 5.69 20.14 -11.73
CA THR A 241 5.27 19.91 -13.10
C THR A 241 3.87 20.48 -13.31
N GLY A 242 3.84 21.73 -13.78
CA GLY A 242 2.62 22.42 -14.22
C GLY A 242 1.64 22.83 -13.11
N PRO A 243 0.71 23.76 -13.39
CA PRO A 243 -0.33 24.13 -12.44
C PRO A 243 -1.31 22.98 -12.23
N LEU A 244 -1.77 22.80 -10.99
CA LEU A 244 -2.93 21.98 -10.64
C LEU A 244 -4.05 22.17 -11.67
N ARG A 245 -4.50 21.08 -12.30
CA ARG A 245 -5.69 21.11 -13.14
C ARG A 245 -6.92 21.01 -12.25
N GLU A 246 -7.36 22.15 -11.71
CA GLU A 246 -8.71 22.27 -11.17
C GLU A 246 -9.68 22.20 -12.37
N LEU A 247 -10.56 21.20 -12.41
CA LEU A 247 -11.75 21.29 -13.26
C LEU A 247 -12.69 22.31 -12.59
N GLY A 248 -13.05 23.34 -13.35
CA GLY A 248 -13.89 24.46 -12.90
C GLY A 248 -15.32 24.08 -12.55
#